data_AF-A0A0G4PR78-F1
#
_entry.id   AF-A0A0G4PR78-F1
#
_cell.length_a   1.000
_cell.length_b   1.000
_cell.length_c   1.000
_cell.angle_alpha   90.00
_cell.angle_beta   90.00
_cell.angle_gamma   90.00
#
_symmetry.space_group_name_H-M   'P 1'
#
loop_
_entity.id
_entity.type
_entity.pdbx_description
1 polymer ?
#
loop_
_entity_poly.entity_id
_entity_poly.type
_entity_poly.pdbx_seq_one_letter_code
_entity_poly.pdbx_strand_id
1 'polypeptide(L)'
;MSLWSTFQTDACGVFQQAGIAHQVTLNDETELYTVGNELGLIGRFVRNVCDPVIKALKLVPDMSSIRFADFQAISTPHRTVPDVCLGLVATSLRPGNVHLVGEMKTPWTISDEDLHINRPESSFRLEPLIGQLVARMRTCSTRFGFLSTYNSTVFVKREADSSFLLSSPIWCGVTQPSLRQLLAGFCLMAVSEPKYVESETFEPRNLRGPPPSRVSGRLLEISAYHSPSMANQEETITSNSVIINTGGPTPRVVNCLQLLSEPTVQNKATWLATMGGSTVILKCWGDEYDELFEAEAEVYNRIWAQQPAGYCNFAKWISRGKIVCSTIFPSGYVLVLEQRAGMRLDRLWHDLSEVERAYIQSDCLNSIHALRQVGFRLDDPGQHNILYDRDNRVVTLLDFESAQLLESHTYISTYHEMRIIFRSDLLLGRPSGG
;
A
#
# COMPACT_ATOMS: atom_id res chain seq x y z
N MET A 1 -7.67 -9.96 13.02
CA MET A 1 -6.92 -11.08 12.43
C MET A 1 -6.58 -12.04 13.54
N SER A 2 -6.71 -13.34 13.32
CA SER A 2 -6.42 -14.36 14.34
C SER A 2 -5.56 -15.46 13.74
N LEU A 3 -4.70 -16.08 14.56
CA LEU A 3 -3.86 -17.19 14.14
C LEU A 3 -4.72 -18.43 13.85
N TRP A 4 -4.52 -19.05 12.68
CA TRP A 4 -5.11 -20.34 12.34
C TRP A 4 -4.25 -21.47 12.93
N SER A 5 -4.43 -21.74 14.22
CA SER A 5 -3.60 -22.69 14.97
C SER A 5 -3.66 -24.13 14.45
N THR A 6 -4.75 -24.52 13.76
CA THR A 6 -4.94 -25.87 13.21
C THR A 6 -4.57 -26.02 11.75
N PHE A 7 -4.12 -24.95 11.07
CA PHE A 7 -3.91 -24.94 9.62
C PHE A 7 -3.09 -26.15 9.11
N GLN A 8 -1.96 -26.42 9.77
CA GLN A 8 -1.07 -27.51 9.36
C GLN A 8 -1.76 -28.87 9.46
N THR A 9 -2.51 -29.10 10.53
CA THR A 9 -3.30 -30.33 10.74
C THR A 9 -4.42 -30.46 9.72
N ASP A 10 -5.17 -29.37 9.49
CA ASP A 10 -6.29 -29.33 8.56
C ASP A 10 -5.82 -29.60 7.12
N ALA A 11 -4.77 -28.90 6.67
CA ALA A 11 -4.20 -29.05 5.34
C ALA A 11 -3.58 -30.45 5.13
N CYS A 12 -2.84 -30.96 6.11
CA CYS A 12 -2.26 -32.31 6.04
C CYS A 12 -3.35 -33.39 6.03
N GLY A 13 -4.39 -33.23 6.86
CA GLY A 13 -5.52 -34.16 6.91
C GLY A 13 -6.20 -34.29 5.55
N VAL A 14 -6.51 -33.16 4.91
CA VAL A 14 -7.11 -33.14 3.56
C VAL A 14 -6.16 -33.75 2.52
N PHE A 15 -4.86 -33.42 2.56
CA PHE A 15 -3.88 -33.99 1.64
C PHE A 15 -3.76 -35.52 1.77
N GLN A 16 -3.75 -36.05 3.00
CA GLN A 16 -3.67 -37.50 3.26
C GLN A 16 -4.95 -38.22 2.82
N GLN A 17 -6.13 -37.63 3.09
CA GLN A 17 -7.42 -38.18 2.68
C GLN A 17 -7.57 -38.25 1.15
N ALA A 18 -6.93 -37.35 0.40
CA ALA A 18 -6.95 -37.36 -1.05
C ALA A 18 -6.19 -38.54 -1.69
N GLY A 19 -5.50 -39.38 -0.90
CA GLY A 19 -4.86 -40.61 -1.39
C GLY A 19 -3.65 -40.38 -2.31
N ILE A 20 -3.04 -39.19 -2.24
CA ILE A 20 -1.88 -38.83 -3.07
C ILE A 20 -0.65 -39.60 -2.57
N ALA A 21 -0.39 -40.75 -3.16
CA ALA A 21 0.67 -41.68 -2.75
C ALA A 21 2.09 -41.29 -3.22
N HIS A 22 2.24 -40.17 -3.92
CA HIS A 22 3.52 -39.69 -4.48
C HIS A 22 3.89 -38.32 -3.90
N GLN A 23 5.19 -38.05 -3.73
CA GLN A 23 5.67 -36.74 -3.32
C GLN A 23 5.36 -35.70 -4.41
N VAL A 24 4.94 -34.49 -4.00
CA VAL A 24 4.85 -33.35 -4.93
C VAL A 24 6.28 -32.94 -5.29
N THR A 25 6.69 -33.20 -6.53
CA THR A 25 8.07 -33.08 -6.99
C THR A 25 8.64 -31.68 -6.76
N LEU A 26 9.86 -31.63 -6.19
CA LEU A 26 10.71 -30.44 -6.15
C LEU A 26 11.19 -30.13 -7.58
N ASN A 27 10.75 -29.02 -8.17
CA ASN A 27 11.41 -28.49 -9.36
C ASN A 27 12.65 -27.72 -8.88
N ASP A 28 13.81 -28.34 -9.14
CA ASP A 28 15.18 -27.80 -9.18
C ASP A 28 15.55 -26.70 -8.16
N GLU A 29 16.28 -27.06 -7.10
CA GLU A 29 16.81 -26.11 -6.09
C GLU A 29 18.08 -25.37 -6.53
N THR A 30 18.60 -25.63 -7.74
CA THR A 30 19.87 -25.05 -8.23
C THR A 30 19.68 -23.89 -9.22
N GLU A 31 18.59 -23.14 -9.07
CA GLU A 31 18.21 -22.10 -10.03
C GLU A 31 19.18 -20.90 -10.01
N LEU A 32 20.05 -20.82 -11.03
CA LEU A 32 20.99 -19.72 -11.26
C LEU A 32 20.33 -18.49 -11.94
N TYR A 33 19.06 -18.22 -11.64
CA TYR A 33 18.32 -17.09 -12.21
C TYR A 33 18.07 -16.01 -11.17
N THR A 34 18.67 -14.84 -11.37
CA THR A 34 18.47 -13.68 -10.51
C THR A 34 17.17 -12.95 -10.89
N VAL A 35 16.25 -12.83 -9.95
CA VAL A 35 14.99 -12.10 -10.12
C VAL A 35 15.19 -10.63 -9.73
N GLY A 36 14.84 -9.71 -10.63
CA GLY A 36 14.92 -8.27 -10.38
C GLY A 36 13.58 -7.56 -10.17
N ASN A 37 12.44 -8.24 -10.34
CA ASN A 37 11.12 -7.63 -10.25
C ASN A 37 10.02 -8.63 -9.83
N GLU A 38 8.82 -8.12 -9.56
CA GLU A 38 7.66 -8.89 -9.11
C GLU A 38 7.16 -9.89 -10.18
N LEU A 39 7.14 -9.50 -11.47
CA LEU A 39 6.73 -10.39 -12.57
C LEU A 39 7.61 -11.64 -12.66
N GLY A 40 8.94 -11.49 -12.54
CA GLY A 40 9.85 -12.62 -12.51
C GLY A 40 9.65 -13.52 -11.29
N LEU A 41 9.28 -12.93 -10.15
CA LEU A 41 8.97 -13.68 -8.93
C LEU A 41 7.69 -14.52 -9.10
N ILE A 42 6.64 -13.93 -9.68
CA ILE A 42 5.38 -14.62 -9.99
C ILE A 42 5.65 -15.82 -10.89
N GLY A 43 6.39 -15.63 -11.99
CA GLY A 43 6.74 -16.71 -12.91
C GLY A 43 7.48 -17.87 -12.23
N ARG A 44 8.41 -17.58 -11.32
CA ARG A 44 9.11 -18.61 -10.53
C ARG A 44 8.18 -19.33 -9.56
N PHE A 45 7.33 -18.59 -8.84
CA PHE A 45 6.36 -19.19 -7.93
C PHE A 45 5.43 -20.15 -8.69
N VAL A 46 4.94 -19.73 -9.85
CA VAL A 46 4.10 -20.57 -10.71
C VAL A 46 4.84 -21.85 -11.11
N ARG A 47 6.07 -21.73 -11.64
CA ARG A 47 6.85 -22.87 -12.13
C ARG A 47 7.26 -23.87 -11.02
N ASN A 48 7.64 -23.37 -9.85
CA ASN A 48 8.28 -24.17 -8.82
C ASN A 48 7.32 -24.62 -7.71
N VAL A 49 6.16 -23.97 -7.58
CA VAL A 49 5.16 -24.26 -6.55
C VAL A 49 3.81 -24.63 -7.18
N CYS A 50 3.19 -23.73 -7.96
CA CYS A 50 1.85 -23.96 -8.51
C CYS A 50 1.80 -25.16 -9.48
N ASP A 51 2.73 -25.23 -10.42
CA ASP A 51 2.79 -26.27 -11.46
C ASP A 51 2.95 -27.68 -10.87
N PRO A 52 3.91 -27.93 -9.95
CA PRO A 52 4.00 -29.21 -9.26
C PRO A 52 2.73 -29.57 -8.50
N VAL A 53 2.14 -28.60 -7.79
CA VAL A 53 0.91 -28.82 -7.00
C VAL A 53 -0.25 -29.21 -7.91
N ILE A 54 -0.51 -28.46 -8.99
CA ILE A 54 -1.65 -28.77 -9.85
C ILE A 54 -1.45 -30.07 -10.65
N LYS A 55 -0.20 -30.42 -10.99
CA LYS A 55 0.12 -31.72 -11.59
C LYS A 55 -0.20 -32.87 -10.63
N ALA A 56 0.15 -32.74 -9.35
CA ALA A 56 -0.17 -33.74 -8.34
C ALA A 56 -1.69 -33.87 -8.11
N LEU A 57 -2.40 -32.74 -8.11
CA LEU A 57 -3.85 -32.71 -7.90
C LEU A 57 -4.67 -33.14 -9.12
N LYS A 58 -4.09 -33.18 -10.33
CA LYS A 58 -4.82 -33.46 -11.58
C LYS A 58 -5.63 -34.76 -11.56
N LEU A 59 -5.18 -35.75 -10.80
CA LEU A 59 -5.81 -37.07 -10.70
C LEU A 59 -6.91 -37.14 -9.62
N VAL A 60 -7.04 -36.11 -8.79
CA VAL A 60 -8.07 -36.02 -7.75
C VAL A 60 -9.41 -35.68 -8.43
N PRO A 61 -10.54 -36.28 -7.99
CA PRO A 61 -11.87 -35.89 -8.44
C PRO A 61 -12.08 -34.37 -8.36
N ASP A 62 -12.83 -33.81 -9.32
CA ASP A 62 -13.14 -32.38 -9.44
C ASP A 62 -11.96 -31.42 -9.71
N MET A 63 -10.71 -31.91 -9.74
CA MET A 63 -9.52 -31.10 -10.05
C MET A 63 -9.12 -31.12 -11.52
N SER A 64 -9.73 -31.96 -12.35
CA SER A 64 -9.34 -32.20 -13.75
C SER A 64 -9.38 -30.94 -14.64
N SER A 65 -10.28 -30.01 -14.33
CA SER A 65 -10.47 -28.73 -15.06
C SER A 65 -10.00 -27.49 -14.28
N ILE A 66 -9.51 -27.68 -13.04
CA ILE A 66 -9.00 -26.59 -12.21
C ILE A 66 -7.54 -26.32 -12.55
N ARG A 67 -7.16 -25.05 -12.70
CA ARG A 67 -5.78 -24.64 -12.98
C ARG A 67 -5.40 -23.43 -12.15
N PHE A 68 -4.10 -23.31 -11.89
CA PHE A 68 -3.54 -22.00 -11.64
C PHE A 68 -3.46 -21.22 -12.95
N ALA A 69 -3.84 -19.96 -12.93
CA ALA A 69 -3.75 -19.08 -14.09
C ALA A 69 -3.72 -17.60 -13.68
N ASP A 70 -3.33 -16.75 -14.63
CA ASP A 70 -3.56 -15.32 -14.53
C ASP A 70 -5.06 -15.03 -14.46
N PHE A 71 -5.45 -13.96 -13.76
CA PHE A 71 -6.86 -13.61 -13.57
C PHE A 71 -7.62 -13.50 -14.90
N GLN A 72 -6.98 -12.94 -15.92
CA GLN A 72 -7.54 -12.71 -17.26
C GLN A 72 -7.89 -14.01 -18.00
N ALA A 73 -7.28 -15.13 -17.61
CA ALA A 73 -7.59 -16.44 -18.19
C ALA A 73 -8.83 -17.09 -17.55
N ILE A 74 -9.31 -16.59 -16.41
CA ILE A 74 -10.41 -17.18 -15.62
C ILE A 74 -11.62 -16.24 -15.57
N SER A 75 -11.39 -14.93 -15.52
CA SER A 75 -12.41 -13.89 -15.34
C SER A 75 -12.13 -12.65 -16.18
N THR A 76 -13.16 -11.83 -16.37
CA THR A 76 -13.03 -10.52 -17.03
C THR A 76 -12.24 -9.55 -16.16
N PRO A 77 -11.23 -8.85 -16.71
CA PRO A 77 -10.36 -7.96 -15.94
C PRO A 77 -11.14 -6.83 -15.28
N HIS A 78 -10.88 -6.61 -13.99
CA HIS A 78 -11.24 -5.39 -13.28
C HIS A 78 -10.02 -4.46 -13.21
N ARG A 79 -10.17 -3.23 -12.69
CA ARG A 79 -9.08 -2.26 -12.51
C ARG A 79 -7.90 -2.82 -11.72
N THR A 80 -8.13 -3.85 -10.92
CA THR A 80 -7.13 -4.45 -10.06
C THR A 80 -7.33 -5.96 -10.02
N VAL A 81 -6.27 -6.71 -10.27
CA VAL A 81 -6.31 -8.17 -10.46
C VAL A 81 -5.35 -8.85 -9.48
N PRO A 82 -5.67 -10.06 -9.00
CA PRO A 82 -4.72 -10.88 -8.24
C PRO A 82 -3.56 -11.33 -9.13
N ASP A 83 -2.38 -11.52 -8.52
CA ASP A 83 -1.18 -11.99 -9.23
C ASP A 83 -1.30 -13.43 -9.71
N VAL A 84 -1.92 -14.29 -8.88
CA VAL A 84 -2.14 -15.71 -9.19
C VAL A 84 -3.56 -16.09 -8.80
N CYS A 85 -4.25 -16.82 -9.66
CA CYS A 85 -5.58 -17.36 -9.36
C CYS A 85 -5.57 -18.89 -9.48
N LEU A 86 -6.33 -19.57 -8.63
CA LEU A 86 -6.75 -20.95 -8.85
C LEU A 86 -8.22 -20.92 -9.23
N GLY A 87 -8.61 -21.61 -10.31
CA GLY A 87 -10.01 -21.63 -10.71
C GLY A 87 -10.31 -22.54 -11.88
N LEU A 88 -11.59 -22.55 -12.27
CA LEU A 88 -12.07 -23.27 -13.43
C LEU A 88 -11.68 -22.51 -14.71
N VAL A 89 -10.86 -23.14 -15.56
CA VAL A 89 -10.60 -22.61 -16.90
C VAL A 89 -11.78 -23.02 -17.79
N ALA A 90 -12.72 -22.09 -17.95
CA ALA A 90 -13.93 -22.27 -18.74
C ALA A 90 -13.95 -21.35 -19.96
N THR A 91 -14.74 -21.70 -20.97
CA THR A 91 -14.94 -20.89 -22.18
C THR A 91 -15.61 -19.55 -21.88
N SER A 92 -16.40 -19.45 -20.81
CA SER A 92 -16.97 -18.19 -20.33
C SER A 92 -16.23 -17.67 -19.11
N LEU A 93 -15.57 -16.52 -19.26
CA LEU A 93 -14.84 -15.83 -18.20
C LEU A 93 -15.80 -15.14 -17.23
N ARG A 94 -15.79 -15.53 -15.95
CA ARG A 94 -16.65 -14.95 -14.91
C ARG A 94 -15.93 -14.93 -13.55
N PRO A 95 -16.18 -13.95 -12.66
CA PRO A 95 -15.60 -13.94 -11.31
C PRO A 95 -15.94 -15.19 -10.48
N GLY A 96 -17.07 -15.82 -10.78
CA GLY A 96 -17.49 -17.09 -10.20
C GLY A 96 -16.49 -18.24 -10.39
N ASN A 97 -15.69 -18.20 -11.47
CA ASN A 97 -14.73 -19.27 -11.80
C ASN A 97 -13.49 -19.26 -10.90
N VAL A 98 -13.20 -18.16 -10.19
CA VAL A 98 -12.03 -18.03 -9.31
C VAL A 98 -12.33 -18.67 -7.96
N HIS A 99 -11.52 -19.63 -7.51
CA HIS A 99 -11.72 -20.36 -6.26
C HIS A 99 -10.75 -19.91 -5.16
N LEU A 100 -9.57 -19.44 -5.54
CA LEU A 100 -8.56 -18.92 -4.64
C LEU A 100 -7.72 -17.86 -5.35
N VAL A 101 -7.25 -16.88 -4.59
CA VAL A 101 -6.40 -15.78 -5.07
C VAL A 101 -5.06 -15.75 -4.32
N GLY A 102 -4.00 -15.43 -5.03
CA GLY A 102 -2.65 -15.29 -4.52
C GLY A 102 -2.12 -13.89 -4.81
N GLU A 103 -1.49 -13.29 -3.80
CA GLU A 103 -0.76 -12.03 -3.92
C GLU A 103 0.73 -12.31 -3.67
N MET A 104 1.57 -11.82 -4.56
CA MET A 104 3.02 -11.92 -4.46
C MET A 104 3.57 -10.60 -3.96
N LYS A 105 4.65 -10.64 -3.21
CA LYS A 105 5.43 -9.46 -2.83
C LYS A 105 6.91 -9.79 -2.96
N THR A 106 7.72 -8.80 -3.29
CA THR A 106 9.14 -9.08 -3.47
C THR A 106 9.86 -9.26 -2.13
N PRO A 107 10.71 -10.28 -1.96
CA PRO A 107 11.37 -10.56 -0.67
C PRO A 107 12.37 -9.46 -0.24
N TRP A 108 12.78 -8.58 -1.17
CA TRP A 108 13.60 -7.40 -0.86
C TRP A 108 12.78 -6.14 -0.53
N THR A 109 11.44 -6.19 -0.64
CA THR A 109 10.54 -5.14 -0.16
C THR A 109 9.86 -5.52 1.14
N ILE A 110 9.53 -6.80 1.31
CA ILE A 110 8.86 -7.35 2.49
C ILE A 110 9.71 -8.50 3.03
N SER A 111 10.16 -8.38 4.28
CA SER A 111 10.95 -9.43 4.93
C SER A 111 10.04 -10.52 5.51
N ASP A 112 10.58 -11.73 5.73
CA ASP A 112 9.83 -12.83 6.37
C ASP A 112 9.32 -12.45 7.77
N GLU A 113 10.04 -11.55 8.43
CA GLU A 113 9.66 -10.99 9.71
C GLU A 113 8.33 -10.20 9.66
N ASP A 114 8.12 -9.47 8.57
CA ASP A 114 6.94 -8.63 8.35
C ASP A 114 5.66 -9.46 8.06
N LEU A 115 5.80 -10.77 7.84
CA LEU A 115 4.68 -11.70 7.59
C LEU A 115 4.08 -12.32 8.86
N HIS A 116 4.66 -12.06 10.04
CA HIS A 116 4.21 -12.67 11.30
C HIS A 116 3.07 -11.89 11.97
N ILE A 117 2.10 -12.62 12.53
CA ILE A 117 0.97 -12.05 13.29
C ILE A 117 1.40 -11.79 14.74
N ASN A 118 0.86 -10.75 15.37
CA ASN A 118 1.01 -10.45 16.81
C ASN A 118 2.45 -10.24 17.28
N ARG A 119 3.26 -9.53 16.50
CA ARG A 119 4.57 -9.07 16.97
C ARG A 119 4.39 -7.87 17.91
N PRO A 120 4.80 -7.96 19.19
CA PRO A 120 4.64 -6.86 20.14
C PRO A 120 5.53 -5.64 19.81
N GLU A 121 6.60 -5.84 19.04
CA GLU A 121 7.66 -4.86 18.81
C GLU A 121 7.94 -4.56 17.33
N SER A 122 7.25 -5.19 16.37
CA SER A 122 7.49 -4.88 14.96
C SER A 122 6.73 -3.64 14.55
N SER A 123 7.47 -2.65 14.07
CA SER A 123 6.91 -1.43 13.49
C SER A 123 6.14 -1.66 12.19
N PHE A 124 6.32 -2.82 11.54
CA PHE A 124 5.60 -3.23 10.35
C PHE A 124 4.28 -3.89 10.73
N ARG A 125 3.19 -3.39 10.13
CA ARG A 125 1.85 -3.96 10.26
C ARG A 125 1.62 -4.89 9.06
N LEU A 126 1.27 -6.14 9.31
CA LEU A 126 0.87 -7.11 8.29
C LEU A 126 -0.46 -6.68 7.62
N GLU A 127 -1.20 -5.80 8.29
CA GLU A 127 -2.55 -5.37 7.94
C GLU A 127 -2.70 -4.74 6.55
N PRO A 128 -1.82 -3.84 6.06
CA PRO A 128 -1.92 -3.30 4.71
C PRO A 128 -1.72 -4.37 3.62
N LEU A 129 -0.79 -5.31 3.83
CA LEU A 129 -0.54 -6.40 2.88
C LEU A 129 -1.75 -7.35 2.81
N ILE A 130 -2.29 -7.71 3.97
CA ILE A 130 -3.50 -8.53 4.06
C ILE A 130 -4.71 -7.76 3.54
N GLY A 131 -4.78 -6.45 3.75
CA GLY A 131 -5.83 -5.59 3.21
C GLY A 131 -5.88 -5.63 1.68
N GLN A 132 -4.73 -5.63 1.02
CA GLN A 132 -4.65 -5.81 -0.45
C GLN A 132 -5.19 -7.18 -0.87
N LEU A 133 -4.75 -8.26 -0.22
CA LEU A 133 -5.24 -9.61 -0.49
C LEU A 133 -6.76 -9.73 -0.23
N VAL A 134 -7.24 -9.17 0.87
CA VAL A 134 -8.68 -9.16 1.21
C VAL A 134 -9.47 -8.40 0.16
N ALA A 135 -8.98 -7.28 -0.36
CA ALA A 135 -9.63 -6.59 -1.47
C ALA A 135 -9.80 -7.51 -2.70
N ARG A 136 -8.78 -8.30 -3.05
CA ARG A 136 -8.88 -9.32 -4.11
C ARG A 136 -9.88 -10.42 -3.81
N MET A 137 -9.83 -10.96 -2.60
CA MET A 137 -10.76 -12.00 -2.15
C MET A 137 -12.20 -11.52 -2.27
N ARG A 138 -12.47 -10.26 -1.92
CA ARG A 138 -13.79 -9.64 -2.06
C ARG A 138 -14.21 -9.49 -3.52
N THR A 139 -13.34 -8.96 -4.38
CA THR A 139 -13.61 -8.82 -5.83
C THR A 139 -13.97 -10.16 -6.48
N CYS A 140 -13.36 -11.26 -6.03
CA CYS A 140 -13.60 -12.60 -6.57
C CYS A 140 -14.63 -13.41 -5.76
N SER A 141 -15.15 -12.82 -4.67
CA SER A 141 -15.97 -13.48 -3.64
C SER A 141 -15.36 -14.79 -3.12
N THR A 142 -14.03 -14.87 -3.01
CA THR A 142 -13.35 -16.09 -2.55
C THR A 142 -13.25 -16.15 -1.04
N ARG A 143 -13.35 -17.37 -0.50
CA ARG A 143 -13.12 -17.64 0.91
C ARG A 143 -11.63 -17.79 1.26
N PHE A 144 -10.81 -18.16 0.29
CA PHE A 144 -9.40 -18.50 0.49
C PHE A 144 -8.49 -17.60 -0.35
N GLY A 145 -7.34 -17.26 0.24
CA GLY A 145 -6.26 -16.59 -0.46
C GLY A 145 -4.90 -16.86 0.20
N PHE A 146 -3.82 -16.45 -0.44
CA PHE A 146 -2.48 -16.51 0.14
C PHE A 146 -1.66 -15.28 -0.22
N LEU A 147 -0.70 -14.95 0.64
CA LEU A 147 0.32 -13.92 0.43
C LEU A 147 1.68 -14.61 0.42
N SER A 148 2.52 -14.36 -0.57
CA SER A 148 3.86 -14.97 -0.61
C SER A 148 4.96 -14.02 -1.06
N THR A 149 6.13 -14.16 -0.44
CA THR A 149 7.39 -13.57 -0.88
C THR A 149 8.25 -14.53 -1.70
N TYR A 150 7.69 -15.65 -2.13
CA TYR A 150 8.39 -16.87 -2.61
C TYR A 150 9.22 -17.57 -1.53
N ASN A 151 9.93 -16.82 -0.69
CA ASN A 151 10.68 -17.35 0.45
C ASN A 151 9.76 -17.86 1.56
N SER A 152 8.66 -17.15 1.77
CA SER A 152 7.66 -17.50 2.77
C SER A 152 6.24 -17.29 2.23
N THR A 153 5.28 -18.05 2.75
CA THR A 153 3.87 -17.99 2.36
C THR A 153 2.97 -17.98 3.60
N VAL A 154 2.01 -17.06 3.62
CA VAL A 154 0.92 -17.00 4.61
C VAL A 154 -0.38 -17.36 3.92
N PHE A 155 -1.09 -18.35 4.46
CA PHE A 155 -2.42 -18.74 3.99
C PHE A 155 -3.49 -18.00 4.77
N VAL A 156 -4.54 -17.57 4.05
CA VAL A 156 -5.61 -16.74 4.60
C VAL A 156 -6.97 -17.37 4.30
N LYS A 157 -7.77 -17.55 5.35
CA LYS A 157 -9.17 -17.97 5.26
C LYS A 157 -10.07 -16.86 5.78
N ARG A 158 -11.11 -16.53 5.01
CA ARG A 158 -12.18 -15.65 5.47
C ARG A 158 -13.22 -16.46 6.24
N GLU A 159 -13.34 -16.15 7.53
CA GLU A 159 -14.26 -16.86 8.44
C GLU A 159 -15.58 -16.10 8.60
N ALA A 160 -15.52 -14.76 8.60
CA ALA A 160 -16.68 -13.89 8.67
C ALA A 160 -16.43 -12.59 7.90
N ASP A 161 -17.43 -11.70 7.88
CA ASP A 161 -17.38 -10.47 7.09
C ASP A 161 -16.16 -9.60 7.43
N SER A 162 -15.81 -9.52 8.72
CA SER A 162 -14.65 -8.81 9.26
C SER A 162 -13.58 -9.72 9.90
N SER A 163 -13.69 -11.04 9.74
CA SER A 163 -12.80 -12.01 10.40
C SER A 163 -12.00 -12.83 9.40
N PHE A 164 -10.67 -12.78 9.55
CA PHE A 164 -9.70 -13.48 8.73
C PHE A 164 -8.74 -14.26 9.62
N LEU A 165 -8.60 -15.54 9.28
CA LEU A 165 -7.68 -16.49 9.89
C LEU A 165 -6.44 -16.59 9.03
N LEU A 166 -5.27 -16.42 9.63
CA LEU A 166 -3.98 -16.41 8.94
C LEU A 166 -3.10 -17.53 9.51
N SER A 167 -2.43 -18.30 8.65
CA SER A 167 -1.40 -19.25 9.09
C SER A 167 -0.16 -18.51 9.59
N SER A 168 0.69 -19.21 10.35
CA SER A 168 2.08 -18.76 10.48
C SER A 168 2.77 -18.74 9.10
N PRO A 169 3.79 -17.89 8.89
CA PRO A 169 4.56 -17.89 7.65
C PRO A 169 5.28 -19.23 7.45
N ILE A 170 5.11 -19.84 6.28
CA ILE A 170 5.71 -21.12 5.93
C ILE A 170 6.86 -20.88 4.97
N TRP A 171 8.06 -21.22 5.44
CA TRP A 171 9.28 -21.06 4.67
C TRP A 171 9.39 -22.10 3.54
N CYS A 172 9.92 -21.69 2.39
CA CYS A 172 9.89 -22.48 1.16
C CYS A 172 10.72 -23.78 1.22
N GLY A 173 11.79 -23.82 2.03
CA GLY A 173 12.61 -25.02 2.22
C GLY A 173 12.18 -25.90 3.41
N VAL A 174 11.02 -25.65 4.04
CA VAL A 174 10.42 -26.64 4.95
C VAL A 174 10.06 -27.89 4.14
N THR A 175 10.40 -29.07 4.64
CA THR A 175 10.19 -30.34 3.92
C THR A 175 9.07 -31.21 4.50
N GLN A 176 8.65 -30.97 5.76
CA GLN A 176 7.65 -31.80 6.44
C GLN A 176 6.70 -30.99 7.33
N PRO A 177 5.46 -30.71 6.87
CA PRO A 177 5.00 -30.79 5.50
C PRO A 177 5.60 -29.64 4.67
N SER A 178 5.98 -29.94 3.42
CA SER A 178 6.49 -28.92 2.51
C SER A 178 5.41 -27.89 2.12
N LEU A 179 5.86 -26.70 1.69
CA LEU A 179 4.97 -25.66 1.17
C LEU A 179 4.03 -26.20 0.07
N ARG A 180 4.53 -27.09 -0.80
CA ARG A 180 3.74 -27.69 -1.87
C ARG A 180 2.66 -28.64 -1.35
N GLN A 181 2.96 -29.44 -0.32
CA GLN A 181 1.96 -30.31 0.31
C GLN A 181 0.87 -29.48 1.00
N LEU A 182 1.26 -28.43 1.71
CA LEU A 182 0.32 -27.51 2.35
C LEU A 182 -0.54 -26.77 1.34
N LEU A 183 0.06 -26.24 0.27
CA LEU A 183 -0.68 -25.59 -0.83
C LEU A 183 -1.61 -26.58 -1.53
N ALA A 184 -1.22 -27.84 -1.71
CA ALA A 184 -2.07 -28.85 -2.31
C ALA A 184 -3.33 -29.11 -1.46
N GLY A 185 -3.17 -29.31 -0.14
CA GLY A 185 -4.30 -29.41 0.78
C GLY A 185 -5.18 -28.15 0.77
N PHE A 186 -4.55 -26.97 0.75
CA PHE A 186 -5.24 -25.69 0.70
C PHE A 186 -6.05 -25.49 -0.60
N CYS A 187 -5.54 -25.95 -1.74
CA CYS A 187 -6.28 -25.94 -3.01
C CYS A 187 -7.54 -26.81 -2.95
N LEU A 188 -7.46 -27.98 -2.33
CA LEU A 188 -8.61 -28.87 -2.15
C LEU A 188 -9.68 -28.24 -1.27
N MET A 189 -9.26 -27.58 -0.18
CA MET A 189 -10.18 -26.79 0.65
C MET A 189 -10.85 -25.68 -0.17
N ALA A 190 -10.08 -24.92 -0.95
CA ALA A 190 -10.59 -23.86 -1.79
C ALA A 190 -11.55 -24.35 -2.87
N VAL A 191 -11.36 -25.54 -3.44
CA VAL A 191 -12.29 -26.10 -4.42
C VAL A 191 -13.56 -26.64 -3.75
N SER A 192 -13.46 -27.16 -2.52
CA SER A 192 -14.63 -27.65 -1.78
C SER A 192 -15.56 -26.52 -1.30
N GLU A 193 -15.01 -25.37 -0.91
CA GLU A 193 -15.77 -24.25 -0.37
C GLU A 193 -15.29 -22.89 -0.93
N PRO A 194 -15.35 -22.67 -2.26
CA PRO A 194 -14.61 -21.60 -2.94
C PRO A 194 -15.08 -20.20 -2.57
N LYS A 195 -16.35 -20.06 -2.22
CA LYS A 195 -17.02 -18.75 -2.15
C LYS A 195 -17.32 -18.33 -0.73
N TYR A 196 -17.26 -17.03 -0.52
CA TYR A 196 -17.78 -16.35 0.66
C TYR A 196 -18.65 -15.19 0.20
N VAL A 197 -19.89 -15.14 0.69
CA VAL A 197 -20.85 -14.06 0.40
C VAL A 197 -20.97 -13.20 1.65
N GLU A 198 -20.76 -11.89 1.48
CA GLU A 198 -20.88 -10.92 2.57
C GLU A 198 -22.34 -10.73 2.97
N SER A 199 -22.61 -10.40 4.24
CA SER A 199 -23.96 -10.00 4.66
C SER A 199 -24.43 -8.77 3.88
N GLU A 200 -25.73 -8.68 3.57
CA GLU A 200 -26.33 -7.51 2.93
C GLU A 200 -26.15 -6.22 3.75
N THR A 201 -26.00 -6.35 5.07
CA THR A 201 -25.76 -5.24 6.00
C THR A 201 -24.29 -4.91 6.19
N PHE A 202 -23.39 -5.64 5.52
CA PHE A 202 -21.97 -5.44 5.68
C PHE A 202 -21.50 -4.17 4.98
N GLU A 203 -20.81 -3.33 5.74
CA GLU A 203 -20.24 -2.09 5.29
C GLU A 203 -18.73 -2.28 5.03
N PRO A 204 -18.26 -2.25 3.76
CA PRO A 204 -16.88 -2.55 3.41
C PRO A 204 -15.82 -1.70 4.14
N ARG A 205 -16.20 -0.47 4.51
CA ARG A 205 -15.40 0.45 5.33
C ARG A 205 -14.98 -0.13 6.67
N ASN A 206 -15.73 -1.09 7.22
CA ASN A 206 -15.41 -1.75 8.49
C ASN A 206 -14.10 -2.56 8.42
N LEU A 207 -13.58 -2.85 7.22
CA LEU A 207 -12.30 -3.53 7.03
C LEU A 207 -11.09 -2.59 7.04
N ARG A 208 -11.29 -1.27 6.93
CA ARG A 208 -10.21 -0.28 6.77
C ARG A 208 -9.62 0.23 8.10
N GLY A 209 -10.10 -0.28 9.24
CA GLY A 209 -9.75 0.26 10.56
C GLY A 209 -10.58 1.49 10.92
N PRO A 210 -10.29 2.17 12.05
CA PRO A 210 -10.99 3.39 12.42
C PRO A 210 -10.82 4.46 11.32
N PRO A 211 -11.86 5.24 11.02
CA PRO A 211 -11.78 6.27 10.00
C PRO A 211 -10.70 7.30 10.37
N PRO A 212 -10.02 7.89 9.37
CA PRO A 212 -9.04 8.94 9.63
C PRO A 212 -9.69 10.06 10.46
N SER A 213 -8.91 10.64 11.36
CA SER A 213 -9.36 11.81 12.14
C SER A 213 -9.72 12.92 11.16
N ARG A 214 -11.01 13.27 11.11
CA ARG A 214 -11.48 14.37 10.28
C ARG A 214 -10.99 15.68 10.89
N VAL A 215 -10.33 16.50 10.08
CA VAL A 215 -10.29 17.94 10.35
C VAL A 215 -11.76 18.37 10.43
N SER A 216 -12.19 18.95 11.55
CA SER A 216 -13.60 19.34 11.80
C SER A 216 -14.26 19.88 10.52
N GLY A 217 -15.47 19.39 10.18
CA GLY A 217 -16.17 19.63 8.91
C GLY A 217 -16.55 21.09 8.58
N ARG A 218 -16.01 22.06 9.33
CA ARG A 218 -15.98 23.45 8.93
C ARG A 218 -14.76 23.62 8.02
N LEU A 219 -15.00 23.87 6.73
CA LEU A 219 -14.00 24.45 5.84
C LEU A 219 -13.44 25.70 6.54
N LEU A 220 -12.29 25.57 7.20
CA LEU A 220 -11.70 26.65 7.97
C LEU A 220 -11.00 27.57 6.97
N GLU A 221 -11.44 28.83 6.90
CA GLU A 221 -10.53 29.91 6.57
C GLU A 221 -9.43 29.92 7.63
N ILE A 222 -8.25 29.42 7.26
CA ILE A 222 -7.04 29.57 8.07
C ILE A 222 -6.53 31.00 7.88
N SER A 223 -7.32 31.98 8.32
CA SER A 223 -6.87 33.35 8.53
C SER A 223 -6.17 33.42 9.89
N ALA A 224 -5.00 32.82 10.04
CA ALA A 224 -4.16 33.05 11.23
C ALA A 224 -2.67 32.71 11.09
N TYR A 225 -2.27 31.74 10.24
CA TYR A 225 -0.86 31.37 10.11
C TYR A 225 -0.17 32.14 8.98
N HIS A 226 0.09 33.42 9.25
CA HIS A 226 0.94 34.31 8.45
C HIS A 226 0.73 34.15 6.94
N SER A 227 -0.37 34.72 6.46
CA SER A 227 -0.47 35.12 5.07
C SER A 227 0.72 36.03 4.79
N PRO A 228 1.61 35.70 3.83
CA PRO A 228 2.33 36.77 3.14
C PRO A 228 1.25 37.74 2.66
N SER A 229 1.51 39.04 2.72
CA SER A 229 0.71 40.06 2.04
C SER A 229 0.54 39.67 0.57
N MET A 230 -0.47 38.85 0.27
CA MET A 230 -0.88 38.53 -1.08
C MET A 230 -1.56 39.80 -1.55
N ALA A 231 -0.82 40.60 -2.32
CA ALA A 231 -1.41 41.73 -3.01
C ALA A 231 -2.69 41.26 -3.70
N ASN A 232 -3.74 42.07 -3.63
CA ASN A 232 -5.02 41.88 -4.32
C ASN A 232 -4.81 41.93 -5.85
N GLN A 233 -4.12 40.94 -6.42
CA GLN A 233 -4.17 40.66 -7.83
C GLN A 233 -5.28 39.63 -8.02
N GLU A 234 -6.40 40.10 -8.58
CA GLU A 234 -7.42 39.21 -9.10
C GLU A 234 -6.78 38.30 -10.15
N GLU A 235 -6.66 37.00 -9.85
CA GLU A 235 -6.18 36.05 -10.83
C GLU A 235 -7.18 35.97 -11.99
N THR A 236 -6.69 36.18 -13.20
CA THR A 236 -7.49 36.00 -14.40
C THR A 236 -7.88 34.53 -14.52
N ILE A 237 -9.18 34.26 -14.67
CA ILE A 237 -9.70 32.91 -14.89
C ILE A 237 -9.36 32.51 -16.33
N THR A 238 -8.76 31.33 -16.47
CA THR A 238 -8.37 30.71 -17.74
C THR A 238 -9.05 29.36 -17.89
N SER A 239 -8.90 28.71 -19.06
CA SER A 239 -9.37 27.33 -19.24
C SER A 239 -8.71 26.33 -18.28
N ASN A 240 -7.53 26.67 -17.73
CA ASN A 240 -6.77 25.80 -16.84
C ASN A 240 -6.96 26.17 -15.36
N SER A 241 -7.93 27.04 -15.04
CA SER A 241 -8.22 27.40 -13.66
C SER A 241 -9.00 26.31 -12.93
N VAL A 242 -8.67 26.14 -11.65
CA VAL A 242 -9.47 25.41 -10.67
C VAL A 242 -9.99 26.43 -9.65
N ILE A 243 -11.30 26.58 -9.57
CA ILE A 243 -11.99 27.47 -8.62
C ILE A 243 -12.36 26.65 -7.39
N ILE A 244 -11.88 27.07 -6.22
CA ILE A 244 -11.92 26.28 -4.99
C ILE A 244 -12.69 27.04 -3.90
N ASN A 245 -13.63 26.36 -3.27
CA ASN A 245 -14.31 26.84 -2.08
C ASN A 245 -13.54 26.40 -0.85
N THR A 246 -12.89 27.34 -0.18
CA THR A 246 -12.11 27.11 1.03
C THR A 246 -12.90 27.40 2.32
N GLY A 247 -14.22 27.59 2.23
CA GLY A 247 -15.10 27.94 3.36
C GLY A 247 -15.21 29.43 3.64
N GLY A 248 -14.46 30.26 2.93
CA GLY A 248 -14.52 31.72 2.99
C GLY A 248 -15.64 32.31 2.14
N PRO A 249 -15.87 33.64 2.25
CA PRO A 249 -16.88 34.34 1.46
C PRO A 249 -16.52 34.42 -0.03
N THR A 250 -15.24 34.27 -0.39
CA THR A 250 -14.76 34.33 -1.77
C THR A 250 -14.04 33.03 -2.16
N PRO A 251 -14.44 32.38 -3.26
CA PRO A 251 -13.69 31.27 -3.83
C PRO A 251 -12.29 31.73 -4.27
N ARG A 252 -11.30 30.84 -4.14
CA ARG A 252 -9.96 31.10 -4.67
C ARG A 252 -9.82 30.54 -6.07
N VAL A 253 -9.02 31.20 -6.90
CA VAL A 253 -8.64 30.74 -8.23
C VAL A 253 -7.22 30.22 -8.16
N VAL A 254 -6.98 29.04 -8.73
CA VAL A 254 -5.65 28.45 -8.89
C VAL A 254 -5.47 28.14 -10.36
N ASN A 255 -4.45 28.70 -11.00
CA ASN A 255 -4.19 28.52 -12.43
C ASN A 255 -3.15 27.40 -12.65
N CYS A 256 -3.57 26.27 -13.22
CA CYS A 256 -2.66 25.15 -13.48
C CYS A 256 -1.73 25.44 -14.66
N LEU A 257 -0.43 25.28 -14.42
CA LEU A 257 0.63 25.50 -15.41
C LEU A 257 1.09 24.18 -16.05
N GLN A 258 1.31 23.15 -15.23
CA GLN A 258 1.87 21.89 -15.68
C GLN A 258 1.33 20.72 -14.85
N LEU A 259 0.95 19.64 -15.53
CA LEU A 259 0.58 18.39 -14.90
C LEU A 259 1.85 17.66 -14.42
N LEU A 260 1.90 17.30 -13.14
CA LEU A 260 3.02 16.57 -12.52
C LEU A 260 2.71 15.08 -12.32
N SER A 261 1.43 14.70 -12.17
CA SER A 261 0.99 13.30 -12.08
C SER A 261 -0.30 13.07 -12.88
N GLU A 262 -0.36 11.99 -13.66
CA GLU A 262 -1.48 11.75 -14.58
C GLU A 262 -2.79 11.31 -13.89
N PRO A 263 -3.94 11.93 -14.25
CA PRO A 263 -5.25 11.64 -13.64
C PRO A 263 -5.89 10.29 -14.04
N THR A 264 -5.30 9.57 -14.99
CA THR A 264 -5.96 8.51 -15.77
C THR A 264 -6.18 7.21 -15.01
N VAL A 265 -5.53 6.98 -13.87
CA VAL A 265 -5.60 5.69 -13.16
C VAL A 265 -6.40 5.76 -11.85
N GLN A 266 -6.46 6.93 -11.19
CA GLN A 266 -6.97 7.02 -9.81
C GLN A 266 -7.85 8.24 -9.52
N ASN A 267 -8.33 9.00 -10.51
CA ASN A 267 -9.11 10.22 -10.26
C ASN A 267 -8.42 11.15 -9.23
N LYS A 268 -7.09 11.24 -9.32
CA LYS A 268 -6.22 12.09 -8.49
C LYS A 268 -5.24 12.78 -9.43
N ALA A 269 -4.88 14.02 -9.16
CA ALA A 269 -3.92 14.74 -10.00
C ALA A 269 -3.08 15.68 -9.14
N THR A 270 -1.83 15.92 -9.56
CA THR A 270 -0.97 16.94 -8.96
C THR A 270 -0.50 17.87 -10.06
N TRP A 271 -0.64 19.18 -9.81
CA TRP A 271 -0.29 20.23 -10.76
C TRP A 271 0.72 21.19 -10.14
N LEU A 272 1.66 21.64 -10.95
CA LEU A 272 2.32 22.92 -10.74
C LEU A 272 1.34 24.02 -11.15
N ALA A 273 1.11 25.00 -10.29
CA ALA A 273 0.11 26.03 -10.51
C ALA A 273 0.57 27.39 -9.96
N THR A 274 -0.22 28.43 -10.23
CA THR A 274 -0.08 29.75 -9.58
C THR A 274 -1.31 30.06 -8.73
N MET A 275 -1.09 30.73 -7.61
CA MET A 275 -2.14 31.32 -6.78
C MET A 275 -1.65 32.64 -6.17
N GLY A 276 -2.33 33.74 -6.45
CA GLY A 276 -1.96 35.09 -6.03
C GLY A 276 -0.58 35.51 -6.56
N GLY A 277 -0.20 35.06 -7.75
CA GLY A 277 1.12 35.32 -8.34
C GLY A 277 2.27 34.50 -7.73
N SER A 278 2.01 33.65 -6.73
CA SER A 278 2.99 32.70 -6.20
C SER A 278 2.87 31.34 -6.90
N THR A 279 4.00 30.66 -7.11
CA THR A 279 4.00 29.27 -7.60
C THR A 279 3.65 28.32 -6.47
N VAL A 280 2.73 27.39 -6.72
CA VAL A 280 2.18 26.45 -5.74
C VAL A 280 2.04 25.05 -6.34
N ILE A 281 1.85 24.06 -5.47
CA ILE A 281 1.45 22.70 -5.84
C ILE A 281 -0.04 22.54 -5.51
N LEU A 282 -0.83 22.13 -6.51
CA LEU A 282 -2.23 21.79 -6.36
C LEU A 282 -2.39 20.27 -6.44
N LYS A 283 -2.74 19.63 -5.33
CA LYS A 283 -3.16 18.22 -5.31
C LYS A 283 -4.69 18.15 -5.35
N CYS A 284 -5.22 17.30 -6.21
CA CYS A 284 -6.65 17.08 -6.46
C CYS A 284 -7.02 15.63 -6.19
N TRP A 285 -8.19 15.42 -5.58
CA TRP A 285 -8.80 14.11 -5.34
C TRP A 285 -10.25 14.13 -5.82
N GLY A 286 -10.68 13.07 -6.51
CA GLY A 286 -12.09 12.85 -6.83
C GLY A 286 -12.95 12.69 -5.58
N ASP A 287 -14.27 12.84 -5.73
CA ASP A 287 -15.22 12.76 -4.63
C ASP A 287 -15.15 11.41 -3.87
N GLU A 288 -14.74 10.33 -4.54
CA GLU A 288 -14.59 8.99 -3.97
C GLU A 288 -13.32 8.80 -3.11
N TYR A 289 -12.43 9.81 -3.07
CA TYR A 289 -11.18 9.80 -2.33
C TYR A 289 -11.13 10.87 -1.23
N ASP A 290 -12.29 11.28 -0.71
CA ASP A 290 -12.41 12.26 0.39
C ASP A 290 -11.61 11.83 1.62
N GLU A 291 -11.60 10.54 1.97
CA GLU A 291 -10.83 9.98 3.08
C GLU A 291 -9.32 10.22 2.94
N LEU A 292 -8.75 10.07 1.73
CA LEU A 292 -7.32 10.28 1.47
C LEU A 292 -6.96 11.77 1.55
N PHE A 293 -7.83 12.61 1.01
CA PHE A 293 -7.72 14.06 1.12
C PHE A 293 -7.74 14.51 2.59
N GLU A 294 -8.69 14.00 3.39
CA GLU A 294 -8.78 14.33 4.82
C GLU A 294 -7.57 13.84 5.61
N ALA A 295 -7.08 12.63 5.32
CA ALA A 295 -5.91 12.07 5.97
C ALA A 295 -4.67 12.94 5.75
N GLU A 296 -4.36 13.29 4.51
CA GLU A 296 -3.20 14.14 4.21
C GLU A 296 -3.37 15.56 4.75
N ALA A 297 -4.57 16.14 4.65
CA ALA A 297 -4.84 17.44 5.21
C ALA A 297 -4.62 17.43 6.73
N GLU A 298 -5.13 16.45 7.49
CA GLU A 298 -4.93 16.43 8.93
C GLU A 298 -3.44 16.37 9.33
N VAL A 299 -2.59 15.69 8.56
CA VAL A 299 -1.13 15.68 8.81
C VAL A 299 -0.57 17.10 8.74
N TYR A 300 -0.80 17.81 7.63
CA TYR A 300 -0.34 19.19 7.49
C TYR A 300 -0.95 20.08 8.58
N ASN A 301 -2.19 19.81 9.02
CA ASN A 301 -2.93 20.64 9.99
C ASN A 301 -2.15 20.64 11.30
N ARG A 302 -1.78 19.45 11.77
CA ARG A 302 -1.07 19.30 13.03
C ARG A 302 0.37 19.76 12.95
N ILE A 303 1.07 19.50 11.85
CA ILE A 303 2.43 20.03 11.64
C ILE A 303 2.44 21.55 11.75
N TRP A 304 1.52 22.23 11.06
CA TRP A 304 1.49 23.69 11.05
C TRP A 304 0.88 24.30 12.33
N ALA A 305 -0.02 23.58 13.02
CA ALA A 305 -0.56 24.00 14.30
C ALA A 305 0.43 23.84 15.46
N GLN A 306 1.21 22.76 15.48
CA GLN A 306 2.13 22.43 16.59
C GLN A 306 3.57 22.86 16.33
N GLN A 307 3.97 23.02 15.07
CA GLN A 307 5.32 23.41 14.64
C GLN A 307 6.43 22.58 15.33
N PRO A 308 6.39 21.23 15.24
CA PRO A 308 7.41 20.37 15.83
C PRO A 308 8.81 20.68 15.29
N ALA A 309 9.86 20.32 16.04
CA ALA A 309 11.23 20.47 15.55
C ALA A 309 11.40 19.70 14.23
N GLY A 310 11.86 20.38 13.17
CA GLY A 310 11.93 19.81 11.82
C GLY A 310 10.72 20.09 10.92
N TYR A 311 9.75 20.91 11.36
CA TYR A 311 8.58 21.27 10.53
C TYR A 311 8.94 21.98 9.21
N CYS A 312 10.15 22.54 9.09
CA CYS A 312 10.67 23.16 7.87
C CYS A 312 10.93 22.18 6.71
N ASN A 313 10.94 20.87 7.00
CA ASN A 313 11.12 19.80 6.02
C ASN A 313 9.78 19.36 5.39
N PHE A 314 8.70 20.09 5.67
CA PHE A 314 7.38 19.89 5.07
C PHE A 314 7.01 21.12 4.25
N ALA A 315 6.32 20.91 3.14
CA ALA A 315 5.77 22.01 2.37
C ALA A 315 4.80 22.85 3.22
N LYS A 316 4.83 24.18 3.04
CA LYS A 316 3.85 25.04 3.69
C LYS A 316 2.44 24.75 3.23
N TRP A 317 1.55 24.52 4.19
CA TRP A 317 0.11 24.49 3.94
C TRP A 317 -0.35 25.88 3.52
N ILE A 318 -0.96 26.01 2.34
CA ILE A 318 -1.54 27.28 1.90
C ILE A 318 -3.07 27.29 2.03
N SER A 319 -3.78 26.29 1.48
CA SER A 319 -5.24 26.20 1.60
C SER A 319 -5.75 24.80 1.24
N ARG A 320 -6.99 24.50 1.61
CA ARG A 320 -7.73 23.31 1.14
C ARG A 320 -9.17 23.67 0.83
N GLY A 321 -9.86 22.87 0.03
CA GLY A 321 -11.25 23.17 -0.30
C GLY A 321 -11.92 22.16 -1.22
N LYS A 322 -13.17 22.44 -1.56
CA LYS A 322 -13.92 21.70 -2.57
C LYS A 322 -13.82 22.42 -3.92
N ILE A 323 -13.70 21.68 -5.01
CA ILE A 323 -13.74 22.22 -6.35
C ILE A 323 -15.17 22.68 -6.65
N VAL A 324 -15.31 23.93 -7.07
CA VAL A 324 -16.58 24.54 -7.48
C VAL A 324 -16.70 24.53 -9.01
N CYS A 325 -15.61 24.80 -9.69
CA CYS A 325 -15.57 24.89 -11.15
C CYS A 325 -14.15 24.62 -11.66
N SER A 326 -14.04 23.74 -12.64
CA SER A 326 -12.79 23.43 -13.35
C SER A 326 -13.13 22.59 -14.58
N THR A 327 -12.42 22.82 -15.69
CA THR A 327 -12.54 21.96 -16.89
C THR A 327 -11.53 20.82 -16.89
N ILE A 328 -10.41 20.98 -16.16
CA ILE A 328 -9.29 20.04 -16.12
C ILE A 328 -9.42 19.00 -15.00
N PHE A 329 -10.23 19.29 -13.98
CA PHE A 329 -10.55 18.38 -12.87
C PHE A 329 -11.94 18.73 -12.31
N PRO A 330 -13.02 18.15 -12.87
CA PRO A 330 -14.37 18.71 -12.75
C PRO A 330 -14.98 18.77 -11.34
N SER A 331 -14.68 17.81 -10.47
CA SER A 331 -15.25 17.72 -9.12
C SER A 331 -14.29 17.07 -8.13
N GLY A 332 -14.55 17.27 -6.84
CA GLY A 332 -13.77 16.69 -5.74
C GLY A 332 -13.12 17.73 -4.84
N TYR A 333 -11.97 17.37 -4.26
CA TYR A 333 -11.29 18.11 -3.20
C TYR A 333 -9.87 18.52 -3.61
N VAL A 334 -9.36 19.58 -2.99
CA VAL A 334 -8.03 20.10 -3.25
C VAL A 334 -7.25 20.43 -1.99
N LEU A 335 -5.93 20.27 -2.10
CA LEU A 335 -4.93 20.77 -1.16
C LEU A 335 -3.91 21.61 -1.93
N VAL A 336 -3.66 22.83 -1.47
CA VAL A 336 -2.72 23.78 -2.04
C VAL A 336 -1.53 23.92 -1.10
N LEU A 337 -0.35 23.61 -1.62
CA LEU A 337 0.91 23.57 -0.88
C LEU A 337 1.93 24.49 -1.53
N GLU A 338 2.90 24.95 -0.75
CA GLU A 338 4.09 25.61 -1.28
C GLU A 338 4.85 24.69 -2.23
N GLN A 339 5.31 25.24 -3.35
CA GLN A 339 6.21 24.52 -4.23
C GLN A 339 7.60 24.44 -3.60
N ARG A 340 8.13 23.22 -3.51
CA ARG A 340 9.46 22.94 -2.96
C ARG A 340 10.38 22.51 -4.10
N ALA A 341 11.55 23.12 -4.17
CA ALA A 341 12.61 22.73 -5.08
C ALA A 341 13.20 21.38 -4.68
N GLY A 342 13.86 20.73 -5.64
CA GLY A 342 14.56 19.47 -5.44
C GLY A 342 14.16 18.39 -6.42
N MET A 343 14.99 17.36 -6.51
CA MET A 343 14.73 16.16 -7.29
C MET A 343 14.33 15.02 -6.37
N ARG A 344 13.51 14.08 -6.86
CA ARG A 344 13.16 12.89 -6.10
C ARG A 344 14.40 12.11 -5.70
N LEU A 345 14.44 11.68 -4.44
CA LEU A 345 15.60 11.01 -3.86
C LEU A 345 15.92 9.70 -4.57
N ASP A 346 14.90 8.95 -5.02
CA ASP A 346 15.09 7.69 -5.74
C ASP A 346 15.86 7.83 -7.06
N ARG A 347 15.84 9.02 -7.66
CA ARG A 347 16.61 9.35 -8.87
C ARG A 347 18.03 9.79 -8.57
N LEU A 348 18.26 10.40 -7.41
CA LEU A 348 19.56 10.94 -7.03
C LEU A 348 20.40 9.97 -6.21
N TRP A 349 19.79 9.03 -5.49
CA TRP A 349 20.41 8.31 -4.37
C TRP A 349 21.78 7.71 -4.71
N HIS A 350 21.90 7.13 -5.91
CA HIS A 350 23.13 6.47 -6.37
C HIS A 350 24.27 7.44 -6.73
N ASP A 351 23.94 8.70 -7.06
CA ASP A 351 24.90 9.74 -7.46
C ASP A 351 25.39 10.61 -6.29
N LEU A 352 24.77 10.45 -5.12
CA LEU A 352 25.12 11.20 -3.91
C LEU A 352 26.37 10.66 -3.24
N SER A 353 27.20 11.57 -2.71
CA SER A 353 28.33 11.24 -1.85
C SER A 353 27.87 10.67 -0.50
N GLU A 354 28.77 9.98 0.21
CA GLU A 354 28.48 9.44 1.55
C GLU A 354 28.06 10.54 2.54
N VAL A 355 28.68 11.72 2.46
CA VAL A 355 28.34 12.87 3.30
C VAL A 355 26.92 13.38 3.03
N GLU A 356 26.53 13.46 1.75
CA GLU A 356 25.17 13.85 1.37
C GLU A 356 24.14 12.82 1.82
N ARG A 357 24.43 11.52 1.64
CA ARG A 357 23.55 10.44 2.11
C ARG A 357 23.36 10.48 3.62
N ALA A 358 24.43 10.66 4.39
CA ALA A 358 24.37 10.78 5.85
C ALA A 358 23.56 12.00 6.29
N TYR A 359 23.73 13.15 5.61
CA TYR A 359 22.93 14.35 5.86
C TYR A 359 21.45 14.09 5.62
N ILE A 360 21.08 13.53 4.46
CA ILE A 360 19.69 13.25 4.10
C ILE A 360 19.05 12.25 5.07
N GLN A 361 19.80 11.22 5.48
CA GLN A 361 19.34 10.26 6.49
C GLN A 361 19.04 10.94 7.82
N SER A 362 19.94 11.80 8.29
CA SER A 362 19.72 12.56 9.53
C SER A 362 18.49 13.46 9.42
N ASP A 363 18.30 14.12 8.28
CA ASP A 363 17.21 15.08 8.12
C ASP A 363 15.85 14.39 7.94
N CYS A 364 15.82 13.24 7.24
CA CYS A 364 14.64 12.37 7.19
C CYS A 364 14.25 11.86 8.58
N LEU A 365 15.23 11.43 9.39
CA LEU A 365 14.99 10.98 10.76
C LEU A 365 14.36 12.10 11.60
N ASN A 366 14.87 13.32 11.50
CA ASN A 366 14.29 14.48 12.16
C ASN A 366 12.85 14.74 11.71
N SER A 367 12.55 14.64 10.41
CA SER A 367 11.19 14.79 9.90
C SER A 367 10.25 13.69 10.39
N ILE A 368 10.71 12.45 10.50
CA ILE A 368 9.91 11.35 11.05
C ILE A 368 9.66 11.58 12.55
N HIS A 369 10.65 12.08 13.29
CA HIS A 369 10.42 12.50 14.68
C HIS A 369 9.37 13.62 14.78
N ALA A 370 9.40 14.59 13.86
CA ALA A 370 8.39 15.64 13.79
C ALA A 370 6.98 15.07 13.58
N LEU A 371 6.83 14.11 12.65
CA LEU A 371 5.57 13.38 12.42
C LEU A 371 5.10 12.63 13.66
N ARG A 372 6.02 11.96 14.37
CA ARG A 372 5.69 11.27 15.63
C ARG A 372 5.17 12.22 16.69
N GLN A 373 5.77 13.41 16.83
CA GLN A 373 5.34 14.41 17.79
C GLN A 373 3.90 14.88 17.54
N VAL A 374 3.48 14.95 16.27
CA VAL A 374 2.10 15.30 15.91
C VAL A 374 1.14 14.09 15.83
N GLY A 375 1.63 12.91 16.19
CA GLY A 375 0.84 11.69 16.34
C GLY A 375 0.69 10.86 15.06
N PHE A 376 1.58 11.01 14.08
CA PHE A 376 1.50 10.32 12.80
C PHE A 376 2.67 9.37 12.52
N ARG A 377 2.37 8.34 11.72
CA ARG A 377 3.34 7.51 11.00
C ARG A 377 3.07 7.48 9.52
N LEU A 378 4.10 7.16 8.73
CA LEU A 378 3.96 6.96 7.29
C LEU A 378 3.92 5.46 6.98
N ASP A 379 2.90 5.03 6.22
CA ASP A 379 2.79 3.65 5.75
C ASP A 379 3.40 3.47 4.34
N ASP A 380 3.70 4.57 3.63
CA ASP A 380 4.47 4.57 2.36
C ASP A 380 5.67 5.55 2.38
N PRO A 381 6.67 5.35 3.26
CA PRO A 381 7.86 6.19 3.35
C PRO A 381 8.91 5.79 2.29
N GLY A 382 8.59 5.91 1.00
CA GLY A 382 9.52 5.62 -0.08
C GLY A 382 10.43 6.82 -0.44
N GLN A 383 11.62 6.55 -1.00
CA GLN A 383 12.49 7.61 -1.56
C GLN A 383 11.81 8.44 -2.66
N HIS A 384 10.77 7.89 -3.30
CA HIS A 384 9.96 8.60 -4.28
C HIS A 384 9.10 9.73 -3.69
N ASN A 385 8.88 9.72 -2.37
CA ASN A 385 8.13 10.72 -1.60
C ASN A 385 9.06 11.72 -0.89
N ILE A 386 10.34 11.78 -1.29
CA ILE A 386 11.33 12.69 -0.71
C ILE A 386 11.96 13.50 -1.83
N LEU A 387 11.95 14.82 -1.70
CA LEU A 387 12.74 15.72 -2.54
C LEU A 387 14.03 16.11 -1.82
N TYR A 388 15.12 16.16 -2.59
CA TYR A 388 16.37 16.74 -2.15
C TYR A 388 16.78 17.87 -3.10
N ASP A 389 16.88 19.07 -2.56
CA ASP A 389 17.50 20.22 -3.21
C ASP A 389 18.98 20.24 -2.82
N ARG A 390 19.84 19.89 -3.77
CA ARG A 390 21.28 19.79 -3.56
C ARG A 390 21.93 21.16 -3.35
N ASP A 391 21.44 22.17 -4.04
CA ASP A 391 22.02 23.52 -4.04
C ASP A 391 21.78 24.20 -2.69
N ASN A 392 20.57 24.03 -2.15
CA ASN A 392 20.19 24.60 -0.86
C ASN A 392 20.34 23.62 0.32
N ARG A 393 20.69 22.36 0.04
CA ARG A 393 20.74 21.24 1.00
C ARG A 393 19.44 21.12 1.81
N VAL A 394 18.31 21.05 1.12
CA VAL A 394 16.99 20.94 1.78
C VAL A 394 16.37 19.59 1.46
N VAL A 395 15.95 18.86 2.50
CA VAL A 395 15.11 17.67 2.37
C VAL A 395 13.65 18.06 2.56
N THR A 396 12.77 17.58 1.70
CA THR A 396 11.33 17.76 1.84
C THR A 396 10.62 16.42 1.76
N LEU A 397 9.84 16.08 2.78
CA LEU A 397 8.93 14.92 2.76
C LEU A 397 7.60 15.33 2.13
N LEU A 398 7.06 14.45 1.30
CA LEU A 398 5.82 14.63 0.55
C LEU A 398 4.87 13.45 0.75
N ASP A 399 3.64 13.65 0.25
CA ASP A 399 2.62 12.63 0.05
C ASP A 399 2.20 11.86 1.31
N PHE A 400 1.32 12.48 2.10
CA PHE A 400 0.87 11.94 3.38
C PHE A 400 -0.50 11.25 3.32
N GLU A 401 -0.97 10.87 2.12
CA GLU A 401 -2.27 10.21 1.96
C GLU A 401 -2.34 8.84 2.65
N SER A 402 -1.21 8.18 2.85
CA SER A 402 -1.12 6.90 3.55
C SER A 402 -0.80 7.05 5.05
N ALA A 403 -0.67 8.27 5.56
CA ALA A 403 -0.30 8.51 6.95
C ALA A 403 -1.38 7.99 7.92
N GLN A 404 -0.93 7.35 9.01
CA GLN A 404 -1.79 6.75 10.01
C GLN A 404 -1.62 7.44 11.36
N LEU A 405 -2.75 7.66 12.04
CA LEU A 405 -2.77 8.16 13.40
C LEU A 405 -2.25 7.09 14.35
N LEU A 406 -1.35 7.47 15.25
CA LEU A 406 -0.87 6.60 16.32
C LEU A 406 -1.84 6.62 17.48
N GLU A 407 -2.28 5.43 17.92
CA GLU A 407 -3.03 5.30 19.18
C GLU A 407 -2.09 5.57 20.36
N SER A 408 -2.61 6.15 21.45
CA SER A 408 -1.85 6.67 22.60
C SER A 408 -0.94 5.67 23.33
N HIS A 409 -1.01 4.38 22.97
CA HIS A 409 -0.25 3.29 23.58
C HIS A 409 0.59 2.50 22.57
N THR A 410 0.63 2.93 21.31
CA THR A 410 1.39 2.24 20.26
C THR A 410 2.79 2.86 20.17
N TYR A 411 3.81 2.12 20.60
CA TYR A 411 5.20 2.52 20.34
C TYR A 411 5.61 2.00 18.96
N ILE A 412 5.78 2.93 18.00
CA ILE A 412 6.34 2.62 16.68
C ILE A 412 7.64 3.40 16.51
N SER A 413 8.74 2.67 16.51
CA SER A 413 10.07 3.25 16.32
C SER A 413 10.17 4.02 15.00
N THR A 414 10.88 5.15 15.01
CA THR A 414 11.20 5.93 13.80
C THR A 414 12.13 5.19 12.85
N TYR A 415 12.79 4.12 13.31
CA TYR A 415 13.56 3.21 12.45
C TYR A 415 12.70 2.51 11.40
N HIS A 416 11.37 2.46 11.59
CA HIS A 416 10.44 1.88 10.65
C HIS A 416 10.51 2.53 9.27
N GLU A 417 10.18 3.83 9.21
CA GLU A 417 10.23 4.59 7.97
C GLU A 417 11.66 4.66 7.45
N MET A 418 12.65 4.86 8.32
CA MET A 418 14.06 4.93 7.92
C MET A 418 14.53 3.66 7.21
N ARG A 419 14.13 2.47 7.68
CA ARG A 419 14.46 1.20 7.04
C ARG A 419 13.84 1.08 5.65
N ILE A 420 12.60 1.53 5.49
CA ILE A 420 11.89 1.49 4.20
C ILE A 420 12.49 2.51 3.22
N ILE A 421 12.80 3.73 3.68
CA ILE A 421 13.41 4.78 2.85
C ILE A 421 14.80 4.34 2.37
N PHE A 422 15.65 3.83 3.26
CA PHE A 422 17.07 3.66 2.95
C PHE A 422 17.52 2.21 2.73
N ARG A 423 16.65 1.23 3.01
CA ARG A 423 16.96 -0.21 2.88
C ARG A 423 18.29 -0.60 3.55
N SER A 424 18.59 0.03 4.68
CA SER A 424 19.89 -0.07 5.35
C SER A 424 19.74 -0.57 6.78
N ASP A 425 20.39 -1.71 7.06
CA ASP A 425 20.52 -2.28 8.40
C ASP A 425 21.57 -1.57 9.26
N LEU A 426 22.33 -0.61 8.69
CA LEU A 426 23.44 0.10 9.35
C LEU A 426 23.02 1.03 10.49
N LEU A 427 21.71 1.29 10.64
CA LEU A 427 21.19 2.07 11.77
C LEU A 427 21.02 1.23 13.05
N LEU A 428 21.20 -0.10 12.97
CA LEU A 428 21.39 -0.94 14.15
C LEU A 428 22.80 -0.67 14.69
N GLY A 429 22.91 0.31 15.58
CA GLY A 429 24.02 0.36 16.51
C GLY A 429 24.03 -0.94 17.32
N ARG A 430 24.69 -1.98 16.80
CA ARG A 430 25.09 -3.11 17.63
C ARG A 430 26.05 -2.52 18.67
N PRO A 431 25.80 -2.67 19.98
CA PRO A 431 26.90 -2.53 20.90
C PRO A 431 27.93 -3.57 20.46
N SER A 432 29.11 -3.09 20.08
CA SER A 432 30.30 -3.92 19.95
C SER A 432 30.52 -4.58 21.32
N GLY A 433 30.06 -5.81 21.45
CA GLY A 433 30.23 -6.68 22.59
C GLY A 433 30.97 -7.93 22.12
N GLY A 434 32.12 -8.18 22.76
CA GLY A 434 33.03 -9.28 22.46
C GLY A 434 32.56 -10.65 22.88
#